data_AF-A0A2H0MLR5-F1
#
_entry.id   AF-A0A2H0MLR5-F1
#
_cell.length_a   1.000
_cell.length_b   1.000
_cell.length_c   1.000
_cell.angle_alpha   90.00
_cell.angle_beta   90.00
_cell.angle_gamma   90.00
#
_symmetry.space_group_name_H-M   'P 1'
#
loop_
_entity.id
_entity.type
_entity.pdbx_description
1 polymer ?
#
loop_
_entity_poly.entity_id
_entity_poly.type
_entity_poly.pdbx_seq_one_letter_code
_entity_poly.pdbx_strand_id
1 'polypeptide(L)'
;MVLTPSFFLLLSCNAVLMAVLVFGFFRLKKMERRFAENRNYLETLADMKEAIDLSIRQGMRVVEEITLNLEPPEMERSPRSKSERDSSTPLPPPSKKKFSLFSQSSDKYEEVLRLASNGLSSREIAKQINLPLGEIELALTLRK
;
A
#
# COMPACT_ATOMS: atom_id res chain seq x y z
N MET A 1 -60.37 -12.94 42.33
CA MET A 1 -58.90 -12.99 42.55
C MET A 1 -58.35 -11.60 42.33
N VAL A 2 -57.89 -10.92 43.37
CA VAL A 2 -57.28 -9.59 43.26
C VAL A 2 -55.79 -9.80 42.95
N LEU A 3 -55.33 -9.36 41.78
CA LEU A 3 -53.89 -9.38 41.48
C LEU A 3 -53.19 -8.37 42.38
N THR A 4 -52.19 -8.83 43.11
CA THR A 4 -51.38 -7.96 43.97
C THR A 4 -50.44 -7.10 43.10
N PRO A 5 -50.15 -5.85 43.52
CA PRO A 5 -49.24 -4.96 42.79
C PRO A 5 -47.82 -5.54 42.64
N SER A 6 -47.42 -6.44 43.53
CA SER A 6 -46.16 -7.20 43.46
C SER A 6 -46.05 -8.08 42.21
N PHE A 7 -47.17 -8.61 41.71
CA PHE A 7 -47.17 -9.44 40.50
C PHE A 7 -46.83 -8.62 39.25
N PHE A 8 -47.36 -7.40 39.15
CA PHE A 8 -47.08 -6.50 38.02
C PHE A 8 -45.62 -6.03 37.98
N LEU A 9 -45.01 -5.78 39.16
CA LEU A 9 -43.59 -5.45 39.26
C LEU A 9 -42.68 -6.61 38.83
N LEU A 10 -43.04 -7.84 39.21
CA LEU A 10 -42.26 -9.03 38.85
C LEU A 10 -42.37 -9.32 37.35
N LEU A 11 -43.57 -9.14 36.78
CA LEU A 11 -43.80 -9.28 35.34
C LEU A 11 -43.03 -8.23 34.52
N SER A 12 -43.04 -6.96 34.94
CA SER A 12 -42.32 -5.90 34.24
C SER A 12 -40.80 -6.07 34.35
N CYS A 13 -40.29 -6.48 35.51
CA CYS A 13 -38.87 -6.78 35.69
C CYS A 13 -38.41 -7.93 34.78
N ASN A 14 -39.18 -9.02 34.72
CA ASN A 14 -38.88 -10.15 33.82
C ASN A 14 -38.95 -9.74 32.34
N ALA A 15 -39.91 -8.90 31.96
CA ALA A 15 -40.00 -8.39 30.59
C ALA A 15 -38.77 -7.56 30.19
N VAL A 16 -38.28 -6.69 31.10
CA VAL A 16 -37.06 -5.89 30.87
C VAL A 16 -35.83 -6.79 30.76
N LEU A 17 -35.69 -7.78 31.64
CA LEU A 17 -34.57 -8.74 31.58
C LEU A 17 -34.57 -9.49 30.25
N MET A 18 -35.72 -9.98 29.79
CA MET A 18 -35.84 -10.66 28.50
C MET A 18 -35.50 -9.71 27.34
N ALA A 19 -35.93 -8.45 27.40
CA ALA A 19 -35.59 -7.46 26.38
C ALA A 19 -34.07 -7.20 26.30
N VAL A 20 -33.39 -7.11 27.45
CA VAL A 20 -31.93 -6.95 27.51
C VAL A 20 -31.21 -8.18 26.94
N LEU A 21 -31.67 -9.38 27.27
CA LEU A 21 -31.11 -10.63 26.74
C LEU A 21 -31.28 -10.73 25.23
N VAL A 22 -32.48 -10.43 24.71
CA VAL A 22 -32.76 -10.45 23.27
C VAL A 22 -31.93 -9.39 22.54
N PHE A 23 -31.83 -8.18 23.10
CA PHE A 23 -30.99 -7.12 22.52
C PHE A 23 -29.51 -7.50 22.52
N GLY A 24 -29.02 -8.10 23.61
CA GLY A 24 -27.67 -8.65 23.72
C GLY A 24 -27.41 -9.71 22.66
N PHE A 25 -28.31 -10.69 22.52
CA PHE A 25 -28.21 -11.73 21.50
C PHE A 25 -28.18 -11.15 20.08
N PHE A 26 -29.02 -10.15 19.80
CA PHE A 26 -29.01 -9.48 18.50
C PHE A 26 -27.70 -8.73 18.22
N ARG A 27 -27.13 -8.10 19.25
CA ARG A 27 -25.81 -7.46 19.18
C ARG A 27 -24.69 -8.47 18.94
N LEU A 28 -24.68 -9.61 19.64
CA LEU A 28 -23.71 -10.67 19.40
C LEU A 28 -23.82 -11.21 17.96
N LYS A 29 -25.03 -11.51 17.50
CA LYS A 29 -25.27 -12.00 16.13
C LYS A 29 -24.84 -10.97 15.06
N LYS A 30 -24.99 -9.67 15.35
CA LYS A 30 -24.49 -8.59 14.49
C LYS A 30 -22.97 -8.49 14.47
N MET A 31 -22.31 -8.79 15.60
CA MET A 31 -20.84 -8.84 15.67
C MET A 31 -20.29 -10.05 14.90
N GLU A 32 -20.93 -11.21 15.02
CA GLU A 32 -20.53 -12.44 14.36
C GLU A 32 -20.49 -12.30 12.83
N ARG A 33 -21.50 -11.65 12.23
CA ARG A 33 -21.50 -11.37 10.78
C ARG A 33 -20.31 -10.49 10.37
N ARG A 34 -20.00 -9.45 11.14
CA ARG A 34 -18.86 -8.56 10.86
C ARG A 34 -17.52 -9.29 11.02
N PHE A 35 -17.45 -10.23 11.96
CA PHE A 35 -16.28 -11.09 12.12
C PHE A 35 -16.11 -12.07 10.95
N ALA A 36 -17.21 -12.63 10.42
CA ALA A 36 -17.17 -13.51 9.26
C ALA A 36 -16.66 -12.79 8.00
N GLU A 37 -17.13 -11.56 7.76
CA GLU A 37 -16.63 -10.72 6.65
C GLU A 37 -15.13 -10.42 6.80
N ASN A 38 -14.69 -10.01 8.00
CA ASN A 38 -13.27 -9.75 8.26
C ASN A 38 -12.38 -11.00 8.09
N ARG A 39 -12.89 -12.19 8.41
CA ARG A 39 -12.15 -13.45 8.23
C ARG A 39 -11.90 -13.74 6.75
N ASN A 40 -12.89 -13.54 5.89
CA ASN A 40 -12.74 -13.71 4.43
C ASN A 40 -11.75 -12.68 3.85
N TYR A 41 -11.72 -11.45 4.39
CA TYR A 41 -10.72 -10.46 4.01
C TYR A 41 -9.29 -10.87 4.38
N LEU A 42 -9.11 -11.48 5.56
CA LEU A 42 -7.79 -11.98 5.97
C LEU A 42 -7.32 -13.16 5.12
N GLU A 43 -8.23 -14.02 4.69
CA GLU A 43 -7.93 -15.16 3.81
C GLU A 43 -7.49 -14.67 2.42
N THR A 44 -8.21 -13.72 1.83
CA THR A 44 -7.81 -13.11 0.55
C THR A 44 -6.48 -12.36 0.63
N LEU A 45 -6.19 -11.72 1.77
CA LEU A 45 -4.87 -11.10 2.04
C LEU A 45 -3.74 -12.14 2.11
N ALA A 46 -4.00 -13.31 2.70
CA ALA A 46 -3.02 -14.39 2.76
C ALA A 46 -2.70 -14.94 1.36
N ASP A 47 -3.72 -15.16 0.54
CA ASP A 47 -3.56 -15.62 -0.84
C ASP A 47 -2.79 -14.60 -1.70
N MET A 48 -3.11 -13.30 -1.55
CA MET A 48 -2.37 -12.24 -2.25
C MET A 48 -0.90 -12.19 -1.82
N LYS A 49 -0.62 -12.36 -0.52
CA LYS A 49 0.76 -12.41 -0.02
C LYS A 49 1.52 -13.58 -0.67
N GLU A 50 0.91 -14.75 -0.77
CA GLU A 50 1.54 -15.91 -1.41
C GLU A 50 1.82 -15.65 -2.90
N ALA A 51 0.87 -15.04 -3.61
CA ALA A 51 1.06 -14.67 -5.02
C ALA A 51 2.20 -13.65 -5.23
N ILE A 52 2.34 -12.69 -4.31
CA ILE A 52 3.45 -11.72 -4.32
C ILE A 52 4.77 -12.43 -4.03
N ASP A 53 4.82 -13.29 -3.02
CA ASP A 53 6.03 -14.05 -2.67
C ASP A 53 6.48 -14.94 -3.84
N LEU A 54 5.53 -15.55 -4.58
CA LEU A 54 5.82 -16.32 -5.80
C LEU A 54 6.40 -15.42 -6.89
N SER A 55 5.80 -14.25 -7.13
CA SER A 55 6.26 -13.29 -8.14
C SER A 55 7.67 -12.77 -7.85
N ILE A 56 7.98 -12.50 -6.57
CA ILE A 56 9.33 -12.09 -6.14
C ILE A 56 10.33 -13.20 -6.44
N ARG A 57 10.02 -14.47 -6.12
CA ARG A 57 10.91 -15.60 -6.41
C ARG A 57 11.14 -15.78 -7.91
N GLN A 58 10.10 -15.62 -8.72
CA GLN A 58 10.24 -15.68 -10.19
C GLN A 58 11.11 -14.53 -10.71
N GLY A 59 10.89 -13.31 -10.23
CA GLY A 59 11.72 -12.15 -10.57
C GLY A 59 13.18 -12.36 -10.20
N MET A 60 13.47 -12.89 -9.02
CA MET A 60 14.83 -13.20 -8.58
C MET A 60 15.52 -14.22 -9.49
N ARG A 61 14.80 -15.26 -9.96
CA ARG A 61 15.36 -16.23 -10.92
C ARG A 61 15.68 -15.59 -12.27
N VAL A 62 14.80 -14.74 -12.79
CA VAL A 62 15.04 -14.03 -14.04
C VAL A 62 16.25 -13.09 -13.89
N VAL A 63 16.37 -12.39 -12.75
CA VAL A 63 17.53 -11.54 -12.46
C VAL A 63 18.81 -12.36 -12.37
N GLU A 64 18.78 -13.54 -11.74
CA GLU A 64 19.92 -14.45 -11.63
C GLU A 64 20.36 -14.97 -13.00
N GLU A 65 19.41 -15.39 -13.85
CA GLU A 65 19.68 -15.81 -15.22
C GLU A 65 20.26 -14.69 -16.09
N ILE A 66 19.75 -13.47 -15.94
CA ILE A 66 20.31 -12.28 -16.60
C ILE A 66 21.72 -11.99 -16.09
N THR A 67 21.95 -12.14 -14.78
CA THR A 67 23.26 -11.89 -14.15
C THR A 67 24.31 -12.91 -14.62
N LEU A 68 23.94 -14.19 -14.71
CA LEU A 68 24.80 -15.25 -15.25
C LEU A 68 25.09 -15.06 -16.75
N ASN A 69 24.10 -14.60 -17.52
CA ASN A 69 24.29 -14.26 -18.94
C ASN A 69 25.08 -12.96 -19.17
N LEU A 70 25.34 -12.17 -18.13
CA LEU A 70 26.07 -10.90 -18.19
C LEU A 70 27.46 -10.98 -17.54
N GLU A 71 27.94 -12.17 -17.16
CA GLU A 71 29.27 -12.34 -16.56
C GLU A 71 30.33 -11.68 -17.45
N PRO A 72 30.94 -10.54 -17.04
CA PRO A 72 32.09 -9.99 -17.72
C PRO A 72 33.26 -10.93 -17.40
N PRO A 73 34.10 -11.32 -18.38
CA PRO A 73 35.19 -12.26 -18.12
C PRO A 73 36.04 -11.75 -16.95
N GLU A 74 36.21 -12.62 -15.95
CA GLU A 74 37.12 -12.41 -14.82
C GLU A 74 38.50 -12.03 -15.36
N MET A 75 38.83 -10.74 -15.30
CA MET A 75 40.19 -10.30 -15.54
C MET A 75 40.97 -10.57 -14.27
N GLU A 76 41.66 -11.71 -14.26
CA GLU A 76 42.74 -12.07 -13.34
C GLU A 76 43.50 -10.81 -12.90
N ARG A 77 43.41 -10.46 -11.61
CA ARG A 77 44.33 -9.51 -11.00
C ARG A 77 45.28 -10.25 -10.10
N SER A 78 46.45 -10.55 -10.65
CA SER A 78 47.70 -10.79 -9.94
C SER A 78 48.82 -9.95 -10.60
N PRO A 79 49.97 -9.69 -9.96
CA PRO A 79 50.15 -8.52 -9.12
C PRO A 79 51.28 -7.57 -9.63
N ARG A 80 51.23 -6.30 -9.20
CA ARG A 80 52.38 -5.41 -8.95
C ARG A 80 53.25 -4.99 -10.16
N SER A 81 53.21 -3.70 -10.53
CA SER A 81 54.43 -2.88 -10.69
C SER A 81 54.10 -1.38 -10.76
N LYS A 82 55.02 -0.58 -10.20
CA LYS A 82 55.09 0.88 -10.30
C LYS A 82 55.77 1.26 -11.62
N SER A 83 55.29 2.28 -12.34
CA SER A 83 56.06 3.18 -13.24
C SER A 83 55.05 4.16 -13.85
N GLU A 84 55.00 5.41 -13.37
CA GLU A 84 55.59 6.62 -13.97
C GLU A 84 54.82 7.24 -15.14
N ARG A 85 54.91 8.57 -15.17
CA ARG A 85 54.20 9.56 -15.99
C ARG A 85 54.32 9.29 -17.49
N ASP A 86 53.29 9.60 -18.27
CA ASP A 86 53.29 10.82 -19.10
C ASP A 86 52.02 11.02 -19.95
N SER A 87 51.63 12.29 -20.04
CA SER A 87 50.98 13.01 -21.15
C SER A 87 49.80 12.42 -21.97
N SER A 88 48.86 13.35 -22.24
CA SER A 88 47.97 13.46 -23.40
C SER A 88 46.65 12.66 -23.43
N THR A 89 45.60 13.41 -23.07
CA THR A 89 44.22 13.39 -23.58
C THR A 89 43.32 12.20 -23.23
N PRO A 90 42.24 12.43 -22.46
CA PRO A 90 41.01 11.66 -22.59
C PRO A 90 39.85 12.54 -23.05
N LEU A 91 39.16 12.03 -24.08
CA LEU A 91 37.88 12.48 -24.59
C LEU A 91 36.86 12.78 -23.47
N PRO A 92 35.91 13.70 -23.67
CA PRO A 92 34.82 13.90 -22.71
C PRO A 92 34.10 12.57 -22.48
N PRO A 93 33.73 12.23 -21.23
CA PRO A 93 32.99 11.00 -20.96
C PRO A 93 31.69 11.01 -21.75
N PRO A 94 31.22 9.87 -22.29
CA PRO A 94 29.86 9.79 -22.82
C PRO A 94 28.95 10.22 -21.68
N SER A 95 28.19 11.27 -21.93
CA SER A 95 27.20 11.79 -21.01
C SER A 95 26.39 10.60 -20.51
N LYS A 96 26.51 10.32 -19.22
CA LYS A 96 25.54 9.47 -18.53
C LYS A 96 24.20 10.12 -18.86
N LYS A 97 23.43 9.53 -19.78
CA LYS A 97 21.99 9.71 -19.82
C LYS A 97 21.53 9.27 -18.45
N LYS A 98 21.52 10.23 -17.52
CA LYS A 98 20.76 10.12 -16.28
C LYS A 98 19.36 9.88 -16.79
N PHE A 99 18.93 8.63 -16.68
CA PHE A 99 17.55 8.24 -16.84
C PHE A 99 16.81 8.99 -15.72
N SER A 100 16.43 10.23 -15.97
CA SER A 100 15.64 11.06 -15.08
C SER A 100 14.18 10.64 -15.21
N LEU A 101 13.89 9.36 -14.99
CA LEU A 101 12.52 8.84 -14.95
C LEU A 101 11.74 9.36 -13.72
N PHE A 102 12.44 9.97 -12.76
CA PHE A 102 11.85 10.47 -11.51
C PHE A 102 11.69 12.00 -11.43
N SER A 103 12.12 12.76 -12.44
CA SER A 103 12.00 14.23 -12.39
C SER A 103 10.59 14.71 -12.78
N GLN A 104 9.95 14.07 -13.77
CA GLN A 104 8.65 14.54 -14.26
C GLN A 104 7.47 14.19 -13.34
N SER A 105 7.60 13.16 -12.51
CA SER A 105 6.53 12.78 -11.57
C SER A 105 6.48 13.72 -10.37
N SER A 106 7.65 14.17 -9.87
CA SER A 106 7.74 15.09 -8.73
C SER A 106 6.99 16.40 -8.98
N ASP A 107 7.20 17.01 -10.14
CA ASP A 107 6.58 18.30 -10.50
C ASP A 107 5.05 18.20 -10.59
N LYS A 108 4.53 17.05 -11.04
CA LYS A 108 3.08 16.81 -11.15
C LYS A 108 2.43 16.68 -9.77
N TYR A 109 3.09 16.04 -8.82
CA TYR A 109 2.56 15.91 -7.45
C TYR A 109 2.60 17.25 -6.70
N GLU A 110 3.62 18.08 -6.93
CA GLU A 110 3.67 19.43 -6.37
C GLU A 110 2.52 20.30 -6.91
N GLU A 111 2.20 20.18 -8.20
CA GLU A 111 1.06 20.87 -8.80
C GLU A 111 -0.29 20.38 -8.25
N VAL A 112 -0.45 19.07 -8.01
CA VAL A 112 -1.63 18.50 -7.33
C VAL A 112 -1.81 19.13 -5.94
N LEU A 113 -0.72 19.25 -5.18
CA LEU A 113 -0.72 19.85 -3.84
C LEU A 113 -1.06 21.35 -3.88
N ARG A 114 -0.58 22.07 -4.90
CA ARG A 114 -0.89 23.49 -5.13
C ARG A 114 -2.37 23.70 -5.43
N LEU A 115 -2.94 22.93 -6.36
CA LEU A 115 -4.36 23.01 -6.72
C LEU A 115 -5.28 22.62 -5.55
N ALA A 116 -4.90 21.61 -4.77
CA ALA A 116 -5.64 21.24 -3.56
C ALA A 116 -5.61 22.36 -2.50
N SER A 117 -4.50 23.07 -2.38
CA SER A 117 -4.38 24.23 -1.47
C SER A 117 -5.23 25.43 -1.93
N ASN A 118 -5.58 25.49 -3.22
CA ASN A 118 -6.53 26.46 -3.77
C ASN A 118 -8.01 26.04 -3.58
N GLY A 119 -8.26 24.91 -2.90
CA GLY A 119 -9.61 24.42 -2.62
C GLY A 119 -10.30 23.67 -3.76
N LEU A 120 -9.57 23.29 -4.82
CA LEU A 120 -10.13 22.48 -5.91
C LEU A 120 -10.41 21.06 -5.42
N SER A 121 -11.49 20.47 -5.94
CA SER A 121 -11.84 19.08 -5.63
C SER A 121 -10.91 18.11 -6.35
N SER A 122 -10.69 16.92 -5.77
CA SER A 122 -9.83 15.88 -6.35
C SER A 122 -10.23 15.48 -7.77
N ARG A 123 -11.53 15.63 -8.11
CA ARG A 123 -12.06 15.37 -9.47
C ARG A 123 -11.68 16.44 -10.49
N GLU A 124 -11.61 17.69 -10.08
CA GLU A 124 -11.22 18.80 -10.96
C GLU A 124 -9.71 18.78 -11.21
N ILE A 125 -8.92 18.49 -10.16
CA ILE A 125 -7.46 18.31 -10.25
C ILE A 125 -7.11 17.18 -11.22
N ALA A 126 -7.82 16.05 -11.15
CA ALA A 126 -7.64 14.91 -12.06
C ALA A 126 -7.84 15.29 -13.52
N LYS A 127 -8.88 16.08 -13.82
CA LYS A 127 -9.14 16.57 -15.17
C LYS A 127 -8.09 17.56 -15.66
N GLN A 128 -7.58 18.41 -14.77
CA GLN A 128 -6.63 19.47 -15.12
C GLN A 128 -5.21 18.94 -15.35
N ILE A 129 -4.76 17.99 -14.52
CA ILE A 129 -3.41 17.42 -14.59
C ILE A 129 -3.38 16.11 -15.40
N ASN A 130 -4.55 15.61 -15.83
CA ASN A 130 -4.71 14.36 -16.56
C ASN A 130 -4.09 13.17 -15.83
N LEU A 131 -4.37 13.08 -14.53
CA LEU A 131 -3.93 12.02 -13.62
C LEU A 131 -5.14 11.21 -13.15
N PRO A 132 -4.98 9.90 -12.91
CA PRO A 132 -6.06 9.08 -12.39
C PRO A 132 -6.44 9.52 -10.96
N LEU A 133 -7.74 9.48 -10.66
CA LEU A 133 -8.29 9.90 -9.36
C LEU A 133 -7.59 9.23 -8.17
N GLY A 134 -7.28 7.94 -8.29
CA GLY A 134 -6.63 7.18 -7.22
C GLY A 134 -5.24 7.71 -6.86
N GLU A 135 -4.45 8.19 -7.82
CA GLU A 135 -3.13 8.75 -7.54
C GLU A 135 -3.22 10.09 -6.81
N ILE A 136 -4.23 10.91 -7.12
CA ILE A 136 -4.47 12.19 -6.46
C ILE A 136 -4.96 11.97 -5.03
N GLU A 137 -5.89 11.05 -4.82
CA GLU A 137 -6.37 10.69 -3.48
C GLU A 137 -5.24 10.15 -2.60
N LEU A 138 -4.36 9.33 -3.18
CA LEU A 138 -3.18 8.83 -2.49
C LEU A 138 -2.22 9.98 -2.12
N ALA A 139 -1.92 10.88 -3.07
CA ALA A 139 -1.05 12.03 -2.84
C ALA A 139 -1.58 12.98 -1.75
N LEU A 140 -2.91 13.19 -1.70
CA LEU A 140 -3.55 13.99 -0.67
C LEU A 140 -3.58 13.30 0.70
N THR A 141 -3.68 11.97 0.72
CA THR A 141 -3.68 11.18 1.95
C THR A 141 -2.30 11.13 2.60
N LEU A 142 -1.23 11.01 1.80
CA LEU A 142 0.15 10.99 2.27
C LEU A 142 0.63 12.33 2.88
N ARG A 143 -0.12 13.43 2.67
CA ARG A 143 0.17 14.76 3.25
C ARG A 143 -0.34 14.91 4.69
N LYS A 144 -1.37 14.18 5.08
CA LYS A 144 -1.99 14.27 6.42
C LYS A 144 -1.13 13.62 7.48
#